data_AF-A0A4Y3TQD7-F1
#
_entry.id   AF-A0A4Y3TQD7-F1
#
_cell.length_a   1.000
_cell.length_b   1.000
_cell.length_c   1.000
_cell.angle_alpha   90.00
_cell.angle_beta   90.00
_cell.angle_gamma   90.00
#
_symmetry.space_group_name_H-M   'P 1'
#
loop_
_entity.id
_entity.type
_entity.pdbx_description
1 polymer ?
#
loop_
_entity_poly.entity_id
_entity_poly.type
_entity_poly.pdbx_seq_one_letter_code
_entity_poly.pdbx_strand_id
1 'polypeptide(L)'
;MSAFTRLWQRAPLWRTALITTGVCGVFSVLFPAPWLVNRLPYYGSLTSKVSHMLGRSTPGTDAQSNAEDEGRRMVSQPPMDAQFEGVIPFAGRQLPLPAGKWHPVLNYQDDVEHGEVLTSIFVRSEQGAVTGFLIAQATTQSLPAAATEQLEAQCHSTFNFTIGDLPQDGSRTECWMTSPIKVVNNLFMTSNQALQGMLSSPLFIPPALQRLGMMGFQLPPVLVDAGWTHIEKSTSGKGVDFATIHTLISPAIPGPKAVVPGSPENWSHAGMADAPVVADFVGRTDTWLKGWLPYLRKSYKGELDSTEPLPRAAAADPGFHG
;
A
#
# COMPACT_ATOMS: atom_id res chain seq x y z
N MET A 1 -46.04 -44.67 -19.25
CA MET A 1 -44.60 -44.32 -19.26
C MET A 1 -44.42 -43.08 -20.11
N SER A 2 -43.88 -41.98 -19.57
CA SER A 2 -43.73 -40.72 -20.32
C SER A 2 -42.61 -40.82 -21.36
N ALA A 3 -42.67 -40.01 -22.42
CA ALA A 3 -41.61 -39.93 -23.43
C ALA A 3 -40.23 -39.63 -22.81
N PHE A 4 -40.21 -38.85 -21.72
CA PHE A 4 -39.02 -38.51 -20.95
C PHE A 4 -38.36 -39.75 -20.31
N THR A 5 -39.14 -40.69 -19.78
CA THR A 5 -38.60 -41.91 -19.16
C THR A 5 -38.00 -42.86 -20.20
N ARG A 6 -38.54 -42.90 -21.42
CA ARG A 6 -37.98 -43.68 -22.54
C ARG A 6 -36.70 -43.07 -23.12
N LEU A 7 -36.67 -41.74 -23.28
CA LEU A 7 -35.47 -40.99 -23.69
C LEU A 7 -34.34 -41.13 -22.67
N TRP A 8 -34.69 -41.04 -21.38
CA TRP A 8 -33.74 -41.27 -20.32
C TRP A 8 -33.14 -42.66 -20.43
N GLN A 9 -33.89 -43.74 -20.65
CA GLN A 9 -33.30 -45.09 -20.68
C GLN A 9 -32.48 -45.45 -21.93
N ARG A 10 -32.81 -44.90 -23.11
CA ARG A 10 -32.23 -45.39 -24.39
C ARG A 10 -31.22 -44.48 -25.08
N ALA A 11 -31.08 -43.22 -24.68
CA ALA A 11 -30.23 -42.25 -25.37
C ALA A 11 -29.10 -41.71 -24.45
N PRO A 12 -27.92 -42.35 -24.40
CA PRO A 12 -26.80 -41.90 -23.57
C PRO A 12 -26.27 -40.51 -23.98
N LEU A 13 -26.35 -40.16 -25.27
CA LEU A 13 -26.00 -38.82 -25.77
C LEU A 13 -26.95 -37.73 -25.26
N TRP A 14 -28.23 -38.05 -25.09
CA TRP A 14 -29.19 -37.09 -24.56
C TRP A 14 -28.97 -36.82 -23.07
N ARG A 15 -28.60 -37.86 -22.30
CA ARG A 15 -28.21 -37.70 -20.88
C ARG A 15 -26.97 -36.83 -20.73
N THR A 16 -25.92 -37.12 -21.49
CA THR A 16 -24.66 -36.37 -21.43
C THR A 16 -24.88 -34.92 -21.85
N ALA A 17 -25.65 -34.67 -22.92
CA ALA A 17 -26.01 -33.31 -23.31
C ALA A 17 -26.76 -32.56 -22.20
N LEU A 18 -27.74 -33.19 -21.54
CA LEU A 18 -28.46 -32.56 -20.42
C LEU A 18 -27.56 -32.27 -19.22
N ILE A 19 -26.72 -33.22 -18.83
CA ILE A 19 -25.78 -33.05 -17.71
C ILE A 19 -24.79 -31.94 -18.02
N THR A 20 -24.17 -31.95 -19.20
CA THR A 20 -23.23 -30.92 -19.63
C THR A 20 -23.89 -29.56 -19.72
N THR A 21 -25.13 -29.47 -20.23
CA THR A 21 -25.88 -28.20 -20.26
C THR A 21 -26.14 -27.67 -18.85
N GLY A 22 -26.51 -28.56 -17.92
CA GLY A 22 -26.71 -28.19 -16.51
C GLY A 22 -25.42 -27.70 -15.86
N VAL A 23 -24.31 -28.43 -16.03
CA VAL A 23 -23.00 -28.06 -15.48
C VAL A 23 -22.49 -26.74 -16.07
N CYS A 24 -22.58 -26.57 -17.39
CA CYS A 24 -22.21 -25.31 -18.05
C CYS A 24 -23.10 -24.16 -17.58
N GLY A 25 -24.39 -24.38 -17.33
CA GLY A 25 -25.29 -23.38 -16.78
C GLY A 25 -24.93 -22.96 -15.36
N VAL A 26 -24.50 -23.91 -14.51
CA VAL A 26 -24.00 -23.58 -13.16
C VAL A 26 -22.70 -22.77 -13.25
N PHE A 27 -21.76 -23.19 -14.10
CA PHE A 27 -20.52 -22.44 -14.30
C PHE A 27 -20.75 -21.05 -14.89
N SER A 28 -21.70 -20.88 -15.81
CA SER A 28 -21.99 -19.57 -16.38
C SER A 28 -22.54 -18.60 -15.34
N VAL A 29 -23.29 -19.11 -14.35
CA VAL A 29 -23.80 -18.29 -13.24
C VAL A 29 -22.71 -17.93 -12.23
N LEU A 30 -21.77 -18.85 -11.95
CA LEU A 30 -20.66 -18.62 -11.03
C LEU A 30 -19.52 -17.77 -11.63
N PHE A 31 -19.36 -17.81 -12.95
CA PHE A 31 -18.34 -17.06 -13.70
C PHE A 31 -19.00 -16.34 -14.88
N PRO A 32 -19.73 -15.23 -14.63
CA PRO A 32 -20.45 -14.53 -15.68
C PRO A 32 -19.49 -13.94 -16.72
N ALA A 33 -19.75 -14.22 -17.99
CA ALA A 33 -19.02 -13.59 -19.09
C ALA A 33 -19.49 -12.13 -19.26
N PRO A 34 -18.59 -11.13 -19.27
CA PRO A 34 -18.97 -9.70 -19.30
C PRO A 34 -19.86 -9.32 -20.49
N TRP A 35 -19.64 -9.92 -21.66
CA TRP A 35 -20.43 -9.64 -22.85
C TRP A 35 -21.88 -10.16 -22.76
N LEU A 36 -22.13 -11.20 -21.96
CA LEU A 36 -23.45 -11.82 -21.81
C LEU A 36 -24.32 -11.03 -20.84
N VAL A 37 -23.72 -10.46 -19.79
CA VAL A 37 -24.38 -9.56 -18.82
C VAL A 37 -24.90 -8.32 -19.54
N ASN A 38 -24.09 -7.71 -20.42
CA ASN A 38 -24.47 -6.49 -21.15
C ASN A 38 -25.62 -6.68 -22.15
N ARG A 39 -25.93 -7.92 -22.59
CA ARG A 39 -27.02 -8.20 -23.54
C ARG A 39 -28.31 -8.68 -22.89
N LEU A 40 -28.26 -9.21 -21.67
CA LEU A 40 -29.38 -9.82 -20.99
C LEU A 40 -29.47 -9.29 -19.55
N PRO A 41 -30.23 -8.20 -19.31
CA PRO A 41 -30.28 -7.56 -17.98
C PRO A 41 -30.84 -8.49 -16.89
N TYR A 42 -31.74 -9.41 -17.25
CA TYR A 42 -32.25 -10.44 -16.33
C TYR A 42 -31.18 -11.45 -15.90
N TYR A 43 -30.16 -11.70 -16.74
CA TYR A 43 -29.04 -12.58 -16.41
C TYR A 43 -28.06 -11.92 -15.41
N GLY A 44 -27.83 -10.62 -15.55
CA GLY A 44 -27.05 -9.82 -14.60
C GLY A 44 -27.67 -9.80 -13.19
N SER A 45 -29.00 -9.68 -13.08
CA SER A 45 -29.67 -9.68 -11.76
C SER A 45 -29.65 -11.05 -11.06
N LEU A 46 -29.64 -12.16 -11.80
CA LEU A 46 -29.51 -13.51 -11.23
C LEU A 46 -28.09 -13.80 -10.75
N THR A 47 -27.09 -13.44 -11.55
CA THR A 47 -25.68 -13.67 -11.22
C THR A 47 -25.21 -12.80 -10.05
N SER A 48 -25.63 -11.54 -9.98
CA SER A 48 -25.36 -10.66 -8.84
C SER A 48 -25.96 -11.15 -7.51
N LYS A 49 -27.20 -11.66 -7.50
CA LYS A 49 -27.81 -12.27 -6.30
C LYS A 49 -27.03 -13.49 -5.80
N VAL A 50 -26.61 -14.35 -6.71
CA VAL A 50 -25.80 -15.54 -6.38
C VAL A 50 -24.41 -15.12 -5.89
N SER A 51 -23.80 -14.12 -6.52
CA SER A 51 -22.51 -13.57 -6.11
C SER A 51 -22.57 -12.93 -4.71
N HIS A 52 -23.65 -12.22 -4.39
CA HIS A 52 -23.90 -11.63 -3.08
C HIS A 52 -24.15 -12.68 -2.00
N MET A 53 -24.87 -13.77 -2.30
CA MET A 53 -25.04 -14.90 -1.37
C MET A 53 -23.74 -15.66 -1.11
N LEU A 54 -22.80 -15.64 -2.06
CA LEU A 54 -21.50 -16.31 -1.96
C LEU A 54 -20.37 -15.39 -1.46
N GLY A 55 -20.68 -14.15 -1.05
CA GLY A 55 -19.70 -13.18 -0.56
C GLY A 55 -18.62 -12.81 -1.57
N ARG A 56 -18.87 -13.03 -2.86
CA ARG A 56 -17.96 -12.68 -3.95
C ARG A 56 -18.48 -11.43 -4.63
N SER A 57 -17.79 -10.31 -4.50
CA SER A 57 -18.01 -9.15 -5.37
C SER A 57 -17.29 -9.44 -6.70
N THR A 58 -18.02 -9.80 -7.75
CA THR A 58 -17.43 -9.94 -9.11
C THR A 58 -17.51 -8.62 -9.87
N PRO A 59 -16.43 -8.21 -10.57
CA PRO A 59 -16.37 -6.95 -11.29
C PRO A 59 -16.99 -7.07 -12.69
N GLY A 60 -17.90 -6.17 -13.05
CA GLY A 60 -18.44 -6.13 -14.41
C GLY A 60 -19.49 -5.04 -14.63
N THR A 61 -19.01 -3.90 -15.14
CA THR A 61 -19.71 -2.89 -15.97
C THR A 61 -21.23 -2.74 -15.79
N ASP A 62 -21.63 -1.77 -14.97
CA ASP A 62 -22.68 -0.81 -15.33
C ASP A 62 -22.41 0.53 -14.63
N ALA A 63 -21.87 1.44 -15.42
CA ALA A 63 -21.79 2.86 -15.12
C ALA A 63 -23.21 3.46 -15.17
N GLN A 64 -23.99 3.33 -14.09
CA GLN A 64 -25.01 4.32 -13.68
C GLN A 64 -25.74 4.02 -12.36
N SER A 65 -25.28 3.07 -11.54
CA SER A 65 -25.84 2.86 -10.20
C SER A 65 -24.76 2.70 -9.11
N ASN A 66 -23.61 3.34 -9.27
CA ASN A 66 -22.53 3.37 -8.27
C ASN A 66 -22.55 4.62 -7.37
N ALA A 67 -23.63 5.39 -7.34
CA ALA A 67 -23.68 6.61 -6.52
C ALA A 67 -23.72 6.35 -5.00
N GLU A 68 -23.94 5.11 -4.54
CA GLU A 68 -24.12 4.83 -3.11
C GLU A 68 -22.93 4.11 -2.45
N ASP A 69 -21.97 3.54 -3.22
CA ASP A 69 -20.77 2.88 -2.66
C ASP A 69 -19.44 3.37 -3.28
N GLU A 70 -19.46 4.10 -4.41
CA GLU A 70 -18.30 4.89 -4.90
C GLU A 70 -18.24 6.31 -4.31
N GLY A 71 -19.27 6.75 -3.58
CA GLY A 71 -19.38 8.12 -3.05
C GLY A 71 -18.40 8.47 -1.92
N ARG A 72 -17.50 7.54 -1.57
CA ARG A 72 -16.72 7.55 -0.33
C ARG A 72 -15.23 7.24 -0.50
N ARG A 73 -14.79 7.04 -1.74
CA ARG A 73 -13.39 6.74 -2.08
C ARG A 73 -12.91 7.71 -3.14
N MET A 74 -11.98 8.58 -2.77
CA MET A 74 -11.41 9.54 -3.70
C MET A 74 -10.00 9.11 -4.10
N VAL A 75 -9.83 8.77 -5.38
CA VAL A 75 -8.52 8.56 -5.98
C VAL A 75 -8.18 9.80 -6.78
N SER A 76 -7.06 10.46 -6.46
CA SER A 76 -6.54 11.54 -7.29
C SER A 76 -5.15 11.20 -7.77
N GLN A 77 -4.90 11.61 -9.01
CA GLN A 77 -3.63 11.46 -9.70
C GLN A 77 -3.06 12.85 -9.93
N PRO A 78 -2.17 13.33 -9.04
CA PRO A 78 -1.62 14.67 -9.18
C PRO A 78 -0.83 14.85 -10.48
N PRO A 79 -0.63 16.10 -10.92
CA PRO A 79 0.18 16.41 -12.10
C PRO A 79 1.60 15.85 -11.96
N MET A 80 2.16 15.37 -13.07
CA MET A 80 3.45 14.65 -13.08
C MET A 80 4.66 15.59 -12.94
N ASP A 81 4.46 16.85 -13.28
CA ASP A 81 5.42 17.94 -13.16
C ASP A 81 5.43 18.57 -11.77
N ALA A 82 4.45 18.25 -10.92
CA ALA A 82 4.44 18.70 -9.54
C ALA A 82 5.65 18.14 -8.79
N GLN A 83 6.32 19.01 -8.04
CA GLN A 83 7.48 18.71 -7.22
C GLN A 83 7.25 19.31 -5.84
N PHE A 84 7.55 18.52 -4.83
CA PHE A 84 7.47 18.92 -3.43
C PHE A 84 8.82 18.75 -2.76
N GLU A 85 9.13 19.69 -1.88
CA GLU A 85 10.33 19.71 -1.05
C GLU A 85 9.95 20.25 0.33
N GLY A 86 10.73 19.95 1.36
CA GLY A 86 10.53 20.51 2.70
C GLY A 86 9.28 19.95 3.38
N VAL A 87 8.40 20.82 3.86
CA VAL A 87 7.22 20.45 4.64
C VAL A 87 5.96 20.73 3.84
N ILE A 88 5.12 19.71 3.65
CA ILE A 88 3.87 19.82 2.90
C ILE A 88 2.64 19.62 3.80
N PRO A 89 1.48 20.20 3.45
CA PRO A 89 0.23 19.88 4.13
C PRO A 89 -0.21 18.43 3.83
N PHE A 90 -0.65 17.71 4.85
CA PHE A 90 -1.09 16.31 4.74
C PHE A 90 -2.09 15.96 5.84
N ALA A 91 -3.30 15.50 5.48
CA ALA A 91 -4.33 15.03 6.42
C ALA A 91 -4.66 16.01 7.58
N GLY A 92 -4.74 17.31 7.29
CA GLY A 92 -4.95 18.34 8.33
C GLY A 92 -3.73 18.61 9.22
N ARG A 93 -2.61 17.98 8.93
CA ARG A 93 -1.31 18.07 9.62
C ARG A 93 -0.23 18.48 8.62
N GLN A 94 1.02 18.36 9.04
CA GLN A 94 2.19 18.57 8.19
C GLN A 94 2.94 17.25 7.97
N LEU A 95 3.55 17.11 6.80
CA LEU A 95 4.44 16.01 6.44
C LEU A 95 5.79 16.58 6.01
N PRO A 96 6.86 16.37 6.81
CA PRO A 96 8.21 16.65 6.36
C PRO A 96 8.56 15.62 5.30
N LEU A 97 9.17 16.07 4.22
CA LEU A 97 9.75 15.21 3.20
C LEU A 97 11.27 15.12 3.44
N PRO A 98 11.87 13.93 3.23
CA PRO A 98 13.32 13.83 3.17
C PRO A 98 13.89 14.72 2.06
N ALA A 99 15.20 14.96 2.06
CA ALA A 99 15.86 15.84 1.11
C ALA A 99 15.62 15.41 -0.35
N GLY A 100 15.56 16.40 -1.24
CA GLY A 100 15.37 16.19 -2.67
C GLY A 100 13.92 16.40 -3.13
N LYS A 101 13.74 16.24 -4.44
CA LYS A 101 12.49 16.51 -5.14
C LYS A 101 11.58 15.29 -5.13
N TRP A 102 10.43 15.43 -4.49
CA TRP A 102 9.42 14.40 -4.41
C TRP A 102 8.29 14.67 -5.39
N HIS A 103 8.00 13.71 -6.24
CA HIS A 103 6.92 13.75 -7.21
C HIS A 103 5.72 12.98 -6.66
N PRO A 104 4.52 13.58 -6.63
CA PRO A 104 3.33 12.87 -6.22
C PRO A 104 2.93 11.83 -7.26
N VAL A 105 2.70 10.59 -6.82
CA VAL A 105 2.30 9.49 -7.70
C VAL A 105 0.79 9.27 -7.61
N LEU A 106 0.25 9.28 -6.39
CA LEU A 106 -1.15 8.93 -6.13
C LEU A 106 -1.57 9.46 -4.77
N ASN A 107 -2.80 9.97 -4.68
CA ASN A 107 -3.49 10.12 -3.40
C ASN A 107 -4.76 9.27 -3.40
N TYR A 108 -5.04 8.67 -2.25
CA TYR A 108 -6.18 7.81 -2.02
C TYR A 108 -6.80 8.16 -0.68
N GLN A 109 -8.10 8.45 -0.68
CA GLN A 109 -8.87 8.68 0.54
C GLN A 109 -9.90 7.56 0.63
N ASP A 110 -9.90 6.86 1.76
CA ASP A 110 -10.81 5.75 2.06
C ASP A 110 -11.67 6.11 3.25
N ASP A 111 -12.98 6.09 3.07
CA ASP A 111 -13.91 6.06 4.20
C ASP A 111 -13.99 4.63 4.73
N VAL A 112 -13.35 4.42 5.87
CA VAL A 112 -13.48 3.19 6.66
C VAL A 112 -14.75 3.34 7.51
N GLU A 113 -15.44 2.25 7.84
CA GLU A 113 -16.69 2.31 8.60
C GLU A 113 -16.51 3.12 9.92
N HIS A 114 -16.97 4.39 9.90
CA HIS A 114 -16.85 5.42 10.94
C HIS A 114 -15.54 6.24 11.04
N GLY A 115 -14.68 6.26 10.02
CA GLY A 115 -13.57 7.22 9.93
C GLY A 115 -12.98 7.32 8.53
N GLU A 116 -11.92 8.11 8.35
CA GLU A 116 -11.39 8.44 7.03
C GLU A 116 -9.86 8.44 7.09
N VAL A 117 -9.23 7.77 6.12
CA VAL A 117 -7.78 7.69 5.99
C VAL A 117 -7.34 8.29 4.66
N LEU A 118 -6.46 9.29 4.73
CA LEU A 118 -5.76 9.82 3.57
C LEU A 118 -4.42 9.09 3.41
N THR A 119 -4.18 8.57 2.21
CA THR A 119 -2.93 7.96 1.77
C THR A 119 -2.33 8.77 0.63
N SER A 120 -1.08 9.21 0.76
CA SER A 120 -0.33 9.91 -0.27
C SER A 120 0.96 9.19 -0.58
N ILE A 121 1.23 9.00 -1.87
CA ILE A 121 2.42 8.31 -2.36
C ILE A 121 3.28 9.29 -3.14
N PHE A 122 4.56 9.34 -2.80
CA PHE A 122 5.56 10.17 -3.48
C PHE A 122 6.74 9.33 -3.94
N VAL A 123 7.40 9.78 -4.99
CA VAL A 123 8.64 9.18 -5.50
C VAL A 123 9.73 10.22 -5.62
N ARG A 124 10.94 9.86 -5.23
CA ARG A 124 12.18 10.57 -5.54
C ARG A 124 12.98 9.72 -6.51
N SER A 125 13.51 10.35 -7.54
CA SER A 125 14.30 9.67 -8.56
C SER A 125 15.54 10.46 -8.95
N GLU A 126 16.55 9.76 -9.44
CA GLU A 126 17.77 10.33 -9.99
C GLU A 126 18.11 9.56 -11.27
N GLN A 127 18.27 10.28 -12.40
CA GLN A 127 18.56 9.68 -13.72
C GLN A 127 17.58 8.56 -14.14
N GLY A 128 16.32 8.65 -13.72
CA GLY A 128 15.28 7.65 -14.03
C GLY A 128 15.26 6.44 -13.07
N ALA A 129 16.21 6.32 -12.14
CA ALA A 129 16.19 5.31 -11.08
C ALA A 129 15.50 5.87 -9.83
N VAL A 130 14.64 5.07 -9.20
CA VAL A 130 13.98 5.44 -7.95
C VAL A 130 15.01 5.38 -6.80
N THR A 131 15.18 6.51 -6.10
CA THR A 131 16.05 6.62 -4.92
C THR A 131 15.26 6.67 -3.61
N GLY A 132 13.98 7.01 -3.68
CA GLY A 132 13.07 6.98 -2.54
C GLY A 132 11.61 6.80 -2.98
N PHE A 133 10.83 6.06 -2.21
CA PHE A 133 9.39 5.92 -2.38
C PHE A 133 8.73 6.11 -1.02
N LEU A 134 7.89 7.12 -0.88
CA LEU A 134 7.28 7.50 0.39
C LEU A 134 5.79 7.19 0.36
N ILE A 135 5.31 6.50 1.38
CA ILE A 135 3.90 6.21 1.63
C ILE A 135 3.55 6.89 2.95
N ALA A 136 2.70 7.90 2.89
CA ALA A 136 2.15 8.56 4.05
C ALA A 136 0.69 8.17 4.19
N GLN A 137 0.28 7.67 5.37
CA GLN A 137 -1.11 7.46 5.71
C GLN A 137 -1.43 8.19 7.01
N ALA A 138 -2.58 8.84 7.09
CA ALA A 138 -3.06 9.40 8.35
C ALA A 138 -4.57 9.49 8.38
N THR A 139 -5.13 9.47 9.59
CA THR A 139 -6.55 9.74 9.79
C THR A 139 -6.85 11.22 9.58
N THR A 140 -7.88 11.49 8.80
CA THR A 140 -8.58 12.78 8.73
C THR A 140 -9.86 12.75 9.58
N GLN A 141 -10.38 11.55 9.87
CA GLN A 141 -11.40 11.28 10.88
C GLN A 141 -11.01 10.06 11.69
N SER A 142 -11.21 10.13 13.01
CA SER A 142 -10.78 9.10 13.96
C SER A 142 -11.45 7.74 13.69
N LEU A 143 -10.71 6.67 13.96
CA LEU A 143 -11.13 5.29 13.69
C LEU A 143 -11.38 4.50 14.98
N PRO A 144 -12.12 3.37 14.92
CA PRO A 144 -12.14 2.41 16.01
C PRO A 144 -10.73 1.90 16.33
N ALA A 145 -10.38 1.72 17.61
CA ALA A 145 -9.03 1.30 18.02
C ALA A 145 -8.58 -0.03 17.35
N ALA A 146 -9.50 -0.97 17.15
CA ALA A 146 -9.23 -2.25 16.48
C ALA A 146 -8.70 -2.08 15.04
N ALA A 147 -9.01 -0.96 14.36
CA ALA A 147 -8.50 -0.68 13.01
C ALA A 147 -7.00 -0.40 12.98
N THR A 148 -6.38 -0.12 14.13
CA THR A 148 -4.94 0.21 14.24
C THR A 148 -4.07 -0.96 14.69
N GLU A 149 -4.64 -2.11 15.05
CA GLU A 149 -3.90 -3.29 15.52
C GLU A 149 -2.86 -3.77 14.49
N GLN A 150 -3.21 -3.73 13.20
CA GLN A 150 -2.29 -4.12 12.13
C GLN A 150 -1.12 -3.14 11.98
N LEU A 151 -1.31 -1.86 12.30
CA LEU A 151 -0.26 -0.84 12.21
C LEU A 151 0.79 -1.07 13.30
N GLU A 152 0.36 -1.38 14.53
CA GLU A 152 1.26 -1.73 15.63
C GLU A 152 2.03 -3.02 15.33
N ALA A 153 1.35 -4.02 14.75
CA ALA A 153 1.95 -5.30 14.41
C ALA A 153 3.11 -5.20 13.40
N GLN A 154 3.19 -4.13 12.59
CA GLN A 154 4.32 -3.89 11.68
C GLN A 154 5.64 -3.76 12.44
N CYS A 155 5.64 -3.07 13.58
CA CYS A 155 6.83 -2.85 14.38
C CYS A 155 7.27 -4.10 15.14
N HIS A 156 6.37 -5.04 15.44
CA HIS A 156 6.69 -6.22 16.25
C HIS A 156 7.13 -7.46 15.43
N SER A 157 7.49 -7.27 14.16
CA SER A 157 7.95 -8.38 13.31
C SER A 157 9.43 -8.68 13.49
N THR A 158 9.77 -9.96 13.73
CA THR A 158 11.18 -10.43 13.80
C THR A 158 11.93 -10.38 12.46
N PHE A 159 11.24 -10.05 11.36
CA PHE A 159 11.86 -9.87 10.05
C PHE A 159 12.39 -8.46 9.80
N ASN A 160 12.03 -7.50 10.66
CA ASN A 160 12.60 -6.16 10.60
C ASN A 160 14.09 -6.22 10.91
N PHE A 161 14.88 -5.34 10.28
CA PHE A 161 16.29 -5.16 10.61
C PHE A 161 16.45 -4.62 12.03
N THR A 162 15.73 -3.53 12.31
CA THR A 162 15.74 -2.85 13.60
C THR A 162 14.33 -2.40 13.94
N ILE A 163 14.02 -2.42 15.23
CA ILE A 163 12.77 -1.92 15.80
C ILE A 163 13.14 -0.99 16.95
N GLY A 164 12.39 0.09 17.12
CA GLY A 164 12.40 0.83 18.37
C GLY A 164 11.02 1.33 18.74
N ASP A 165 10.69 1.17 20.01
CA ASP A 165 9.46 1.67 20.59
C ASP A 165 9.74 2.96 21.37
N LEU A 166 8.77 3.87 21.36
CA LEU A 166 8.76 5.07 22.20
C LEU A 166 7.72 4.90 23.32
N PRO A 167 7.76 5.74 24.37
CA PRO A 167 6.98 5.53 25.58
C PRO A 167 5.50 5.36 25.29
N GLN A 168 4.98 4.22 25.73
CA GLN A 168 3.57 3.85 25.67
C GLN A 168 2.92 4.34 26.97
N ASP A 169 2.19 5.45 26.93
CA ASP A 169 1.54 6.04 28.12
C ASP A 169 0.06 5.62 28.26
N GLY A 170 -0.38 4.66 27.45
CA GLY A 170 -1.76 4.18 27.39
C GLY A 170 -2.73 5.14 26.69
N SER A 171 -2.27 6.33 26.29
CA SER A 171 -2.99 7.27 25.42
C SER A 171 -2.36 7.41 24.04
N ARG A 172 -1.09 7.02 23.92
CA ARG A 172 -0.30 7.07 22.71
C ARG A 172 0.56 5.81 22.57
N THR A 173 0.60 5.31 21.33
CA THR A 173 1.54 4.30 20.85
C THR A 173 2.43 4.95 19.80
N GLU A 174 3.74 4.78 19.91
CA GLU A 174 4.66 5.16 18.84
C GLU A 174 5.76 4.12 18.70
N CYS A 175 6.02 3.71 17.47
CA CYS A 175 7.09 2.79 17.11
C CYS A 175 7.71 3.19 15.78
N TRP A 176 8.93 2.73 15.56
CA TRP A 176 9.63 2.86 14.30
C TRP A 176 10.37 1.57 13.98
N MET A 177 10.61 1.33 12.70
CA MET A 177 11.30 0.13 12.24
C MET A 177 12.08 0.40 10.96
N THR A 178 13.07 -0.45 10.72
CA THR A 178 13.65 -0.63 9.39
C THR A 178 13.42 -2.06 8.92
N SER A 179 13.06 -2.25 7.65
CA SER A 179 12.66 -3.57 7.14
C SER A 179 13.12 -3.80 5.70
N PRO A 180 13.54 -5.03 5.32
CA PRO A 180 13.90 -5.33 3.94
C PRO A 180 12.67 -5.40 3.04
N ILE A 181 12.71 -4.68 1.92
CA ILE A 181 11.71 -4.76 0.86
C ILE A 181 12.39 -5.23 -0.42
N LYS A 182 11.95 -6.38 -0.94
CA LYS A 182 12.36 -6.88 -2.24
C LYS A 182 11.39 -6.40 -3.32
N VAL A 183 11.92 -6.09 -4.49
CA VAL A 183 11.12 -5.73 -5.66
C VAL A 183 11.16 -6.88 -6.66
N VAL A 184 10.02 -7.50 -6.88
CA VAL A 184 9.88 -8.61 -7.83
C VAL A 184 8.71 -8.30 -8.76
N ASN A 185 8.95 -8.24 -10.07
CA ASN A 185 7.94 -7.93 -11.07
C ASN A 185 7.13 -6.65 -10.77
N ASN A 186 7.81 -5.56 -10.36
CA ASN A 186 7.19 -4.30 -9.93
C ASN A 186 6.20 -4.46 -8.76
N LEU A 187 6.44 -5.41 -7.85
CA LEU A 187 5.71 -5.57 -6.61
C LEU A 187 6.67 -5.50 -5.42
N PHE A 188 6.21 -4.89 -4.33
CA PHE A 188 6.93 -4.89 -3.06
C PHE A 188 6.64 -6.16 -2.27
N MET A 189 7.71 -6.81 -1.82
CA MET A 189 7.68 -8.06 -1.08
C MET A 189 8.50 -7.96 0.21
N THR A 190 7.91 -8.37 1.32
CA THR A 190 8.55 -8.48 2.63
C THR A 190 7.99 -9.68 3.39
N SER A 191 8.77 -10.22 4.33
CA SER A 191 8.33 -11.29 5.23
C SER A 191 7.53 -10.77 6.43
N ASN A 192 7.56 -9.46 6.68
CA ASN A 192 6.69 -8.82 7.67
C ASN A 192 5.24 -8.80 7.15
N GLN A 193 4.40 -9.70 7.66
CA GLN A 193 3.02 -9.89 7.15
C GLN A 193 2.14 -8.64 7.29
N ALA A 194 2.26 -7.90 8.41
CA ALA A 194 1.50 -6.69 8.63
C ALA A 194 1.90 -5.59 7.62
N LEU A 195 3.20 -5.42 7.40
CA LEU A 195 3.72 -4.50 6.38
C LEU A 195 3.36 -4.95 4.96
N GLN A 196 3.42 -6.26 4.70
CA GLN A 196 3.04 -6.84 3.41
C GLN A 196 1.56 -6.56 3.09
N GLY A 197 0.67 -6.56 4.09
CA GLY A 197 -0.74 -6.20 3.91
C GLY A 197 -0.90 -4.78 3.34
N MET A 198 -0.16 -3.81 3.88
CA MET A 198 -0.14 -2.44 3.36
C MET A 198 0.50 -2.37 1.97
N LEU A 199 1.68 -2.96 1.78
CA LEU A 199 2.43 -2.91 0.52
C LEU A 199 1.74 -3.65 -0.64
N SER A 200 0.85 -4.60 -0.34
CA SER A 200 0.06 -5.34 -1.34
C SER A 200 -1.35 -4.78 -1.52
N SER A 201 -1.70 -3.69 -0.84
CA SER A 201 -3.02 -3.07 -0.94
C SER A 201 -3.35 -2.74 -2.40
N PRO A 202 -4.37 -3.39 -3.00
CA PRO A 202 -4.70 -3.20 -4.41
C PRO A 202 -5.21 -1.78 -4.72
N LEU A 203 -5.54 -1.02 -3.67
CA LEU A 203 -6.15 0.31 -3.76
C LEU A 203 -5.14 1.40 -4.14
N PHE A 204 -3.89 1.29 -3.68
CA PHE A 204 -2.93 2.39 -3.83
C PHE A 204 -1.51 1.98 -4.26
N ILE A 205 -0.97 0.82 -3.82
CA ILE A 205 0.43 0.47 -4.17
C ILE A 205 0.57 -0.05 -5.60
N PRO A 206 -0.11 -1.13 -6.05
CA PRO A 206 0.03 -1.58 -7.43
C PRO A 206 -0.33 -0.50 -8.48
N PRO A 207 -1.40 0.32 -8.29
CA PRO A 207 -1.66 1.44 -9.19
C PRO A 207 -0.51 2.48 -9.23
N ALA A 208 0.09 2.80 -8.08
CA ALA A 208 1.24 3.70 -8.03
C ALA A 208 2.46 3.12 -8.76
N LEU A 209 2.77 1.83 -8.54
CA LEU A 209 3.89 1.15 -9.20
C LEU A 209 3.67 1.01 -10.71
N GLN A 210 2.44 0.76 -11.14
CA GLN A 210 2.07 0.77 -12.57
C GLN A 210 2.31 2.16 -13.18
N ARG A 211 1.90 3.22 -12.48
CA ARG A 211 2.12 4.60 -12.94
C ARG A 211 3.61 4.92 -13.05
N LEU A 212 4.43 4.54 -12.07
CA LEU A 212 5.88 4.70 -12.13
C LEU A 212 6.48 3.96 -13.33
N GLY A 213 6.03 2.73 -13.60
CA GLY A 213 6.46 1.96 -14.77
C GLY A 213 6.11 2.67 -16.08
N MET A 214 4.91 3.24 -16.20
CA MET A 214 4.51 4.04 -17.37
C MET A 214 5.34 5.32 -17.55
N MET A 215 5.88 5.88 -16.46
CA MET A 215 6.79 7.03 -16.48
C MET A 215 8.22 6.67 -16.87
N GLY A 216 8.54 5.38 -17.00
CA GLY A 216 9.89 4.91 -17.26
C GLY A 216 10.80 4.93 -16.04
N PHE A 217 10.26 5.12 -14.83
CA PHE A 217 11.05 5.00 -13.60
C PHE A 217 11.38 3.55 -13.31
N GLN A 218 12.64 3.30 -12.98
CA GLN A 218 13.14 1.97 -12.66
C GLN A 218 13.23 1.81 -11.14
N LEU A 219 12.51 0.80 -10.61
CA LEU A 219 12.62 0.42 -9.22
C LEU A 219 13.90 -0.41 -9.00
N PRO A 220 14.69 -0.14 -7.94
CA PRO A 220 15.80 -1.00 -7.58
C PRO A 220 15.27 -2.38 -7.13
N PRO A 221 16.06 -3.46 -7.24
CA PRO A 221 15.63 -4.81 -6.83
C PRO A 221 15.41 -4.94 -5.31
N VAL A 222 15.97 -4.03 -4.52
CA VAL A 222 15.84 -3.99 -3.06
C VAL A 222 15.70 -2.54 -2.60
N LEU A 223 14.87 -2.32 -1.60
CA LEU A 223 14.72 -1.09 -0.84
C LEU A 223 14.80 -1.43 0.66
N VAL A 224 15.19 -0.47 1.48
CA VAL A 224 15.04 -0.55 2.93
C VAL A 224 13.89 0.35 3.33
N ASP A 225 12.82 -0.22 3.89
CA ASP A 225 11.75 0.58 4.48
C ASP A 225 12.25 1.19 5.78
N ALA A 226 12.01 2.49 5.94
CA ALA A 226 12.14 3.24 7.17
C ALA A 226 10.74 3.70 7.58
N GLY A 227 10.12 2.95 8.49
CA GLY A 227 8.74 3.13 8.92
C GLY A 227 8.64 3.82 10.27
N TRP A 228 7.68 4.71 10.40
CA TRP A 228 7.25 5.31 11.66
C TRP A 228 5.74 5.23 11.78
N THR A 229 5.27 4.74 12.92
CA THR A 229 3.85 4.63 13.25
C THR A 229 3.59 5.36 14.54
N HIS A 230 2.59 6.25 14.51
CA HIS A 230 2.11 6.98 15.67
C HIS A 230 0.59 6.86 15.75
N ILE A 231 0.10 6.43 16.90
CA ILE A 231 -1.32 6.26 17.20
C ILE A 231 -1.59 7.00 18.51
N GLU A 232 -2.65 7.80 18.57
CA GLU A 232 -3.09 8.48 19.78
C GLU A 232 -4.60 8.38 19.94
N LYS A 233 -5.08 8.47 21.18
CA LYS A 233 -6.52 8.59 21.43
C LYS A 233 -7.03 9.92 20.88
N SER A 234 -8.13 9.85 20.13
CA SER A 234 -8.76 11.05 19.55
C SER A 234 -9.15 12.05 20.64
N THR A 235 -8.89 13.33 20.38
CA THR A 235 -9.32 14.44 21.25
C THR A 235 -10.84 14.53 21.37
N SER A 236 -11.59 13.99 20.40
CA SER A 236 -13.05 13.87 20.44
C SER A 236 -13.56 12.82 21.46
N GLY A 237 -12.67 12.01 22.01
CA GLY A 237 -12.97 10.94 22.96
C GLY A 237 -13.54 9.67 22.33
N LYS A 238 -13.77 9.65 21.01
CA LYS A 238 -14.23 8.46 20.27
C LYS A 238 -13.15 8.04 19.28
N GLY A 239 -12.58 6.85 19.50
CA GLY A 239 -11.62 6.26 18.57
C GLY A 239 -10.17 6.74 18.76
N VAL A 240 -9.38 6.50 17.73
CA VAL A 240 -7.95 6.78 17.66
C VAL A 240 -7.62 7.54 16.37
N ASP A 241 -6.63 8.40 16.46
CA ASP A 241 -6.02 9.05 15.32
C ASP A 241 -4.63 8.44 15.09
N PHE A 242 -4.23 8.28 13.84
CA PHE A 242 -2.91 7.74 13.52
C PHE A 242 -2.24 8.48 12.38
N ALA A 243 -0.91 8.37 12.33
CA ALA A 243 -0.11 8.61 11.13
C ALA A 243 0.94 7.52 11.00
N THR A 244 1.08 6.98 9.79
CA THR A 244 2.17 6.09 9.41
C THR A 244 2.92 6.65 8.22
N ILE A 245 4.24 6.74 8.34
CA ILE A 245 5.11 7.22 7.27
C ILE A 245 6.15 6.14 7.00
N HIS A 246 6.10 5.58 5.79
CA HIS A 246 7.06 4.60 5.29
C HIS A 246 7.88 5.24 4.19
N THR A 247 9.20 5.29 4.37
CA THR A 247 10.13 5.75 3.34
C THR A 247 10.96 4.56 2.88
N LEU A 248 10.67 4.03 1.70
CA LEU A 248 11.46 2.98 1.07
C LEU A 248 12.67 3.61 0.38
N ILE A 249 13.86 3.35 0.91
CA ILE A 249 15.10 4.00 0.51
C ILE A 249 15.93 3.05 -0.34
N SER A 250 16.41 3.54 -1.48
CA SER A 250 17.26 2.76 -2.37
C SER A 250 18.71 2.71 -1.85
N PRO A 251 19.28 1.51 -1.69
CA PRO A 251 20.71 1.35 -1.43
C PRO A 251 21.56 1.44 -2.70
N ALA A 252 20.94 1.69 -3.86
CA ALA A 252 21.67 1.74 -5.11
C ALA A 252 22.67 2.89 -5.12
N ILE A 253 23.89 2.57 -5.56
CA ILE A 253 24.96 3.56 -5.73
C ILE A 253 24.63 4.41 -6.97
N PRO A 254 24.78 5.75 -6.90
CA PRO A 254 24.56 6.64 -8.03
C PRO A 254 25.39 6.25 -9.24
N GLY A 255 24.78 6.34 -10.42
CA GLY A 255 25.47 6.14 -11.68
C GLY A 255 24.54 5.67 -12.80
N PRO A 256 25.06 5.59 -14.04
CA PRO A 256 24.27 5.27 -15.23
C PRO A 256 23.66 3.85 -15.22
N LYS A 257 24.10 3.00 -14.28
CA LYS A 257 23.50 1.71 -13.96
C LYS A 257 23.43 1.64 -12.45
N ALA A 258 22.40 2.21 -11.83
CA ALA A 258 22.24 2.19 -10.38
C ALA A 258 22.40 0.73 -9.86
N VAL A 259 23.49 0.46 -9.13
CA VAL A 259 23.84 -0.89 -8.66
C VAL A 259 23.53 -1.00 -7.18
N VAL A 260 22.71 -1.98 -6.81
CA VAL A 260 22.49 -2.35 -5.42
C VAL A 260 23.69 -3.17 -4.92
N PRO A 261 24.33 -2.79 -3.80
CA PRO A 261 25.46 -3.54 -3.28
C PRO A 261 25.03 -4.87 -2.66
N GLY A 262 25.90 -5.88 -2.79
CA GLY A 262 25.63 -7.24 -2.32
C GLY A 262 24.57 -7.97 -3.16
N SER A 263 24.38 -9.24 -2.86
CA SER A 263 23.33 -10.04 -3.51
C SER A 263 21.97 -9.80 -2.84
N PRO A 264 20.83 -9.99 -3.53
CA PRO A 264 19.49 -9.77 -2.97
C PRO A 264 19.17 -10.57 -1.69
N GLU A 265 19.81 -11.72 -1.47
CA GLU A 265 19.67 -12.53 -0.25
C GLU A 265 20.31 -11.89 0.99
N ASN A 266 21.34 -11.06 0.81
CA ASN A 266 22.03 -10.36 1.90
C ASN A 266 21.13 -9.30 2.54
N TRP A 267 20.11 -8.81 1.80
CA TRP A 267 19.13 -7.84 2.27
C TRP A 267 18.03 -8.52 3.10
N SER A 268 18.43 -9.10 4.22
CA SER A 268 17.57 -9.71 5.23
C SER A 268 18.23 -9.62 6.60
N HIS A 269 17.46 -9.69 7.69
CA HIS A 269 18.01 -9.64 9.05
C HIS A 269 19.09 -10.71 9.28
N ALA A 270 18.93 -11.91 8.71
CA ALA A 270 19.95 -12.95 8.77
C ALA A 270 21.13 -12.68 7.82
N GLY A 271 20.85 -12.29 6.57
CA GLY A 271 21.88 -12.10 5.53
C GLY A 271 22.79 -10.90 5.77
N MET A 272 22.34 -9.87 6.50
CA MET A 272 23.16 -8.69 6.77
C MET A 272 24.35 -8.97 7.70
N ALA A 273 24.30 -10.04 8.49
CA ALA A 273 25.39 -10.44 9.39
C ALA A 273 26.70 -10.71 8.64
N ASP A 274 26.61 -11.24 7.43
CA ASP A 274 27.75 -11.61 6.58
C ASP A 274 28.03 -10.57 5.47
N ALA A 275 27.29 -9.46 5.44
CA ALA A 275 27.39 -8.44 4.41
C ALA A 275 27.58 -7.04 5.01
N PRO A 276 28.83 -6.62 5.32
CA PRO A 276 29.11 -5.35 6.00
C PRO A 276 28.53 -4.11 5.30
N VAL A 277 28.47 -4.13 3.96
CA VAL A 277 27.88 -3.03 3.17
C VAL A 277 26.37 -2.89 3.39
N VAL A 278 25.67 -4.00 3.60
CA VAL A 278 24.23 -4.00 3.93
C VAL A 278 24.03 -3.50 5.35
N ALA A 279 24.81 -4.03 6.30
CA ALA A 279 24.76 -3.60 7.69
C ALA A 279 25.07 -2.10 7.86
N ASP A 280 26.04 -1.56 7.13
CA ASP A 280 26.34 -0.12 7.10
C ASP A 280 25.16 0.70 6.61
N PHE A 281 24.56 0.31 5.47
CA PHE A 281 23.44 1.04 4.90
C PHE A 281 22.21 1.03 5.83
N VAL A 282 21.89 -0.13 6.42
CA VAL A 282 20.83 -0.26 7.42
C VAL A 282 21.13 0.59 8.65
N GLY A 283 22.36 0.55 9.17
CA GLY A 283 22.76 1.36 10.34
C GLY A 283 22.70 2.87 10.09
N ARG A 284 23.05 3.33 8.88
CA ARG A 284 22.86 4.73 8.47
C ARG A 284 21.38 5.08 8.35
N THR A 285 20.55 4.16 7.87
CA THR A 285 19.09 4.34 7.77
C THR A 285 18.45 4.45 9.15
N ASP A 286 18.83 3.59 10.10
CA ASP A 286 18.39 3.65 11.50
C ASP A 286 18.79 4.98 12.15
N THR A 287 20.03 5.41 11.93
CA THR A 287 20.55 6.67 12.49
C THR A 287 19.80 7.87 11.95
N TRP A 288 19.56 7.89 10.64
CA TRP A 288 18.75 8.92 9.99
C TRP A 288 17.32 8.94 10.52
N LEU A 289 16.63 7.78 10.52
CA LEU A 289 15.24 7.67 10.97
C LEU A 289 15.10 8.16 12.41
N LYS A 290 15.98 7.74 13.32
CA LYS A 290 16.00 8.23 14.72
C LYS A 290 16.17 9.73 14.81
N GLY A 291 17.03 10.32 13.99
CA GLY A 291 17.21 11.77 13.89
C GLY A 291 16.00 12.49 13.30
N TRP A 292 15.21 11.79 12.49
CA TRP A 292 14.02 12.31 11.83
C TRP A 292 12.75 12.24 12.70
N LEU A 293 12.64 11.27 13.62
CA LEU A 293 11.47 11.10 14.51
C LEU A 293 11.00 12.38 15.22
N PRO A 294 11.87 13.25 15.78
CA PRO A 294 11.42 14.49 16.40
C PRO A 294 10.64 15.41 15.44
N TYR A 295 10.99 15.41 14.15
CA TYR A 295 10.33 16.22 13.13
C TYR A 295 9.00 15.62 12.71
N LEU A 296 8.92 14.29 12.58
CA LEU A 296 7.65 13.59 12.35
C LEU A 296 6.64 13.86 13.48
N ARG A 297 7.10 13.84 14.73
CA ARG A 297 6.23 14.18 15.88
C ARG A 297 5.77 15.64 15.86
N LYS A 298 6.68 16.57 15.57
CA LYS A 298 6.32 18.00 15.45
C LYS A 298 5.33 18.21 14.32
N SER A 299 5.55 17.58 13.17
CA SER A 299 4.68 17.74 12.01
C SER A 299 3.30 17.14 12.23
N TYR A 300 3.22 16.01 12.93
CA TYR A 300 1.96 15.40 13.34
C TYR A 300 1.11 16.32 14.20
N LYS A 301 1.75 17.13 15.06
CA LYS A 301 1.10 18.16 15.89
C LYS A 301 0.90 19.50 15.17
N GLY A 302 1.39 19.66 13.94
CA GLY A 302 1.39 20.93 13.22
C GLY A 302 2.33 21.99 13.83
N GLU A 303 3.33 21.57 14.60
CA GLU A 303 4.31 22.43 15.29
C GLU A 303 5.60 22.65 14.50
N LEU A 304 5.71 22.08 13.28
CA LEU A 304 6.90 22.26 12.46
C LEU A 304 6.80 23.60 11.72
N ASP A 305 7.83 24.42 11.84
CA ASP A 305 7.94 25.65 11.07
C ASP A 305 8.23 25.28 9.61
N SER A 306 7.27 25.54 8.72
CA SER A 306 7.39 25.26 7.30
C SER A 306 8.29 26.27 6.56
N THR A 307 8.68 27.35 7.23
CA THR A 307 9.58 28.38 6.67
C THR A 307 11.06 28.07 6.90
N GLU A 308 11.38 27.23 7.88
CA GLU A 308 12.75 26.78 8.13
C GLU A 308 13.01 25.41 7.50
N PRO A 309 14.07 25.27 6.67
CA PRO A 309 14.44 23.98 6.13
C PRO A 309 14.91 23.06 7.25
N LEU A 310 14.55 21.78 7.17
CA LEU A 310 15.06 20.77 8.06
C LEU A 310 16.60 20.71 8.00
N PRO A 311 17.29 20.54 9.14
CA PRO A 311 18.74 20.35 9.12
C PRO A 311 19.13 19.20 8.20
N ARG A 312 20.17 19.41 7.38
CA ARG A 312 20.59 18.44 6.36
C ARG A 312 20.79 17.03 6.92
N ALA A 313 21.34 16.90 8.13
CA ALA A 313 21.55 15.61 8.78
C ALA A 313 20.25 14.85 9.11
N ALA A 314 19.14 15.56 9.31
CA ALA A 314 17.81 14.97 9.52
C ALA A 314 17.01 14.82 8.23
N ALA A 315 17.26 15.65 7.21
CA ALA A 315 16.56 15.58 5.94
C ALA A 315 17.18 14.55 4.98
N ALA A 316 18.51 14.44 4.91
CA ALA A 316 19.20 13.59 3.96
C ALA A 316 19.24 12.13 4.43
N ASP A 317 18.31 11.32 3.90
CA ASP A 317 18.36 9.87 4.07
C ASP A 317 19.54 9.24 3.28
N PRO A 318 19.93 7.99 3.58
CA PRO A 318 21.06 7.32 2.93
C PRO A 318 20.94 7.10 1.43
N GLY A 319 19.74 7.21 0.85
CA GLY A 319 19.51 7.11 -0.59
C GLY A 319 19.52 8.47 -1.30
N PHE A 320 19.76 9.56 -0.57
CA PHE A 320 19.91 10.90 -1.14
C PHE A 320 21.37 11.21 -1.49
N HIS A 321 21.62 11.64 -2.73
CA HIS A 321 22.98 11.77 -3.25
C HIS A 321 23.41 13.19 -3.63
N GLY A 322 22.54 14.20 -3.57
CA GLY A 322 22.91 15.59 -3.88
C GLY A 322 21.77 16.51 -4.19
#